data_AF-A0A4V1RG31-F1
#
_entry.id   AF-A0A4V1RG31-F1
#
_cell.length_a   1.000
_cell.length_b   1.000
_cell.length_c   1.000
_cell.angle_alpha   90.00
_cell.angle_beta   90.00
_cell.angle_gamma   90.00
#
_symmetry.space_group_name_H-M   'P 1'
#
loop_
_entity.id
_entity.type
_entity.pdbx_description
1 polymer ?
#
loop_
_entity_poly.entity_id
_entity_poly.type
_entity_poly.pdbx_seq_one_letter_code
_entity_poly.pdbx_strand_id
1 'polypeptide(L)' 'DEARSVQRQRVADNYPGADAYYSAVLTLFGQGWDQHRFRFTASGELQPDWNQECASSH' A
#
# COMPACT_ATOMS: atom_id res chain seq x y z
N ASP A 1 13.69 -11.06 8.80
CA ASP A 1 13.28 -9.69 8.45
C ASP A 1 12.72 -8.90 9.64
N GLU A 2 13.47 -8.77 10.73
CA GLU A 2 13.06 -7.96 11.88
C GLU A 2 12.93 -6.47 11.49
N ALA A 3 13.89 -5.96 10.72
CA ALA A 3 13.88 -4.59 10.22
C ALA A 3 12.60 -4.26 9.42
N ARG A 4 12.13 -5.17 8.55
CA ARG A 4 10.87 -4.96 7.78
C ARG A 4 9.66 -4.95 8.71
N SER A 5 9.62 -5.84 9.69
CA SER A 5 8.54 -5.90 10.67
C SER A 5 8.46 -4.61 11.50
N VAL A 6 9.60 -4.09 11.95
CA VAL A 6 9.67 -2.80 12.68
C VAL A 6 9.17 -1.64 11.81
N GLN A 7 9.52 -1.60 10.52
CA GLN A 7 8.99 -0.57 9.61
C GLN A 7 7.48 -0.68 9.40
N ARG A 8 6.95 -1.90 9.23
CA ARG A 8 5.50 -2.13 9.12
C ARG A 8 4.76 -1.67 10.38
N GLN A 9 5.29 -2.00 11.55
CA GLN A 9 4.71 -1.58 12.83
C GLN A 9 4.70 -0.05 12.97
N ARG A 10 5.81 0.63 12.63
CA ARG A 10 5.90 2.09 12.70
C ARG A 10 4.86 2.79 11.82
N VAL A 11 4.64 2.27 10.60
CA VAL A 11 3.64 2.82 9.67
C VAL A 11 2.22 2.59 10.18
N ALA A 12 1.94 1.45 10.81
CA ALA A 12 0.65 1.17 11.42
C ALA A 12 0.38 2.10 12.63
N ASP A 13 1.38 2.29 13.49
CA ASP A 13 1.26 3.11 14.70
C ASP A 13 1.23 4.62 14.40
N ASN A 14 1.87 5.05 13.31
CA ASN A 14 2.00 6.46 12.92
C ASN A 14 1.47 6.68 11.51
N TYR A 15 0.23 6.27 11.27
CA TYR A 15 -0.38 6.48 9.97
C TYR A 15 -0.51 7.98 9.67
N PRO A 16 -0.07 8.46 8.48
CA PRO A 16 -0.07 9.87 8.17
C PRO A 16 -1.49 10.46 8.20
N GLY A 17 -1.64 11.59 8.88
CA GLY A 17 -2.86 12.37 8.92
C GLY A 17 -3.18 13.08 7.59
N ALA A 18 -4.34 13.71 7.53
CA ALA A 18 -4.82 14.40 6.32
C ALA A 18 -3.94 15.61 5.90
N ASP A 19 -3.14 16.14 6.81
CA ASP A 19 -2.21 17.25 6.60
C ASP A 19 -0.80 16.80 6.16
N ALA A 20 -0.53 15.49 6.15
CA ALA A 20 0.79 14.91 5.86
C ALA A 20 0.88 14.35 4.43
N TYR A 21 0.60 15.18 3.42
CA TYR A 21 0.50 14.77 2.00
C TYR A 21 1.66 13.90 1.51
N TYR A 22 2.91 14.33 1.70
CA TYR A 22 4.07 13.58 1.22
C TYR A 22 4.21 12.22 1.91
N SER A 23 4.05 12.20 3.23
CA SER A 23 4.07 10.97 4.02
C SER A 23 2.93 10.03 3.65
N ALA A 24 1.75 10.57 3.35
CA ALA A 24 0.59 9.82 2.87
C ALA A 24 0.88 9.16 1.52
N VAL A 25 1.41 9.90 0.54
CA VAL A 25 1.78 9.33 -0.77
C VAL A 25 2.80 8.20 -0.62
N LEU A 26 3.87 8.41 0.16
CA LEU A 26 4.87 7.37 0.40
C LEU A 26 4.28 6.13 1.09
N THR A 27 3.38 6.34 2.06
CA THR A 27 2.70 5.26 2.77
C THR A 27 1.80 4.47 1.82
N LEU A 28 1.04 5.15 0.94
CA LEU A 28 0.19 4.48 -0.04
C LEU A 28 0.98 3.58 -0.98
N PHE A 29 2.11 4.04 -1.52
CA PHE A 29 2.95 3.22 -2.39
C PHE A 29 3.63 2.07 -1.61
N GLY A 30 4.27 2.37 -0.48
CA GLY A 30 5.01 1.37 0.29
C GLY A 30 4.10 0.30 0.90
N GLN A 31 3.04 0.71 1.58
CA GLN A 31 2.08 -0.20 2.20
C GLN A 31 1.18 -0.88 1.15
N GLY A 32 0.79 -0.18 0.08
CA GLY A 32 0.03 -0.78 -1.02
C GLY A 32 0.81 -1.89 -1.72
N TRP A 33 2.11 -1.70 -1.91
CA TRP A 33 2.98 -2.76 -2.41
C TRP A 33 3.11 -3.89 -1.37
N ASP A 34 3.35 -3.60 -0.11
CA ASP A 34 3.46 -4.64 0.94
C ASP A 34 2.20 -5.52 1.04
N GLN A 35 1.01 -4.90 0.89
CA GLN A 35 -0.31 -5.54 0.92
C GLN A 35 -0.73 -6.18 -0.41
N HIS A 36 0.13 -6.27 -1.42
CA HIS A 36 -0.18 -6.82 -2.75
C HIS A 36 -1.28 -6.08 -3.53
N ARG A 37 -1.57 -4.82 -3.22
CA ARG A 37 -2.58 -4.03 -3.97
C ARG A 37 -2.17 -3.74 -5.43
N PHE A 38 -0.88 -3.75 -5.72
CA PHE A 38 -0.34 -3.65 -7.07
C PHE A 38 1.06 -4.29 -7.17
N ARG A 39 1.43 -4.74 -8.35
CA ARG A 39 2.76 -5.25 -8.69
C ARG A 39 3.22 -4.69 -10.03
N PHE A 40 4.51 -4.86 -10.33
CA PHE A 40 5.05 -4.61 -11.65
C PHE A 40 5.54 -5.92 -12.25
N THR A 41 5.28 -6.13 -13.54
CA THR A 41 5.89 -7.23 -14.29
C THR A 41 7.39 -6.98 -14.46
N ALA A 42 8.12 -8.01 -14.90
CA ALA A 42 9.53 -7.84 -15.30
C ALA A 42 9.71 -6.86 -16.47
N SER A 43 8.67 -6.64 -17.29
CA SER A 43 8.64 -5.63 -18.37
C SER A 43 8.24 -4.24 -17.89
N GLY A 44 7.94 -4.06 -16.59
CA GLY A 44 7.57 -2.77 -16.00
C GLY A 44 6.09 -2.39 -16.14
N GLU A 45 5.24 -3.32 -16.56
CA GLU A 45 3.80 -3.09 -16.65
C GLU A 45 3.17 -3.14 -15.26
N LEU A 46 2.24 -2.21 -14.99
CA LEU A 46 1.50 -2.17 -13.73
C LEU A 46 0.42 -3.27 -13.73
N GLN A 47 0.46 -4.12 -12.72
CA GLN A 47 -0.55 -5.13 -12.41
C GLN A 47 -1.29 -4.73 -11.14
N PRO A 48 -2.41 -4.00 -11.23
CA PRO A 48 -3.23 -3.70 -10.08
C PRO A 48 -4.04 -4.92 -9.66
N ASP A 49 -4.16 -5.17 -8.36
CA ASP A 49 -5.02 -6.21 -7.81
C ASP A 49 -6.43 -5.64 -7.56
N TRP A 50 -7.16 -5.44 -8.65
CA TRP A 50 -8.55 -4.97 -8.62
C TRP A 50 -9.57 -6.09 -8.43
N ASN A 51 -9.13 -7.35 -8.21
CA ASN A 51 -9.98 -8.55 -8.22
C ASN A 51 -10.98 -8.66 -7.05
N GLN A 52 -11.25 -7.57 -6.34
CA GLN A 52 -12.45 -7.46 -5.53
C GLN A 52 -13.54 -6.95 -6.49
N GLU A 53 -14.38 -7.86 -7.02
CA GLU A 53 -15.68 -7.47 -7.55
C GLU A 53 -16.29 -6.49 -6.53
N CYS A 54 -16.54 -5.25 -6.95
CA CYS A 54 -17.23 -4.30 -6.12
C CYS A 54 -18.51 -4.98 -5.62
N ALA A 55 -18.65 -5.18 -4.31
CA ALA A 55 -19.90 -5.67 -3.75
C ALA A 55 -20.99 -4.70 -4.22
N SER A 56 -21.81 -5.14 -5.17
CA SER A 56 -22.90 -4.34 -5.69
C SER A 56 -23.84 -4.09 -4.52
N SER A 57 -23.98 -2.83 -4.13
CA SER A 57 -25.03 -2.43 -3.20
C SER A 57 -26.35 -2.51 -3.96
N HIS A 58 -27.08 -3.61 -3.76
CA HIS A 58 -28.50 -3.70 -4.09
C HIS A 58 -29.34 -2.93 -3.07
#